data_AF-A0A534LLE6-F1
#
_entry.id   AF-A0A534LLE6-F1
#
_cell.length_a   1.000
_cell.length_b   1.000
_cell.length_c   1.000
_cell.angle_alpha   90.00
_cell.angle_beta   90.00
_cell.angle_gamma   90.00
#
_symmetry.space_group_name_H-M   'P 1'
#
loop_
_entity.id
_entity.type
_entity.pdbx_description
1 polymer ?
#
loop_
_entity_poly.entity_id
_entity_poly.type
_entity_poly.pdbx_seq_one_letter_code
_entity_poly.pdbx_strand_id
1 'polypeptide(L)' 'MALNPAAPGAQIELATLGEAELLAMARAQPRPEHVAIIMDGNGRWATRRGLPRVAGHREGVKTARSIV' A
#
# COMPACT_ATOMS: atom_id res chain seq x y z
N MET A 1 24.66 20.38 4.02
CA MET A 1 23.54 20.73 4.91
C MET A 1 22.39 19.80 4.57
N ALA A 2 22.30 18.65 5.25
CA ALA A 2 21.24 17.68 4.98
C ALA A 2 19.95 18.18 5.65
N LEU A 3 18.88 18.34 4.88
CA LEU A 3 17.57 18.70 5.40
C LEU A 3 17.12 17.60 6.36
N ASN A 4 16.88 17.97 7.62
CA ASN A 4 16.30 17.10 8.61
C ASN A 4 14.80 16.90 8.26
N PRO A 5 14.35 15.70 7.85
CA PRO A 5 12.98 15.48 7.41
C PRO A 5 11.96 15.48 8.57
N ALA A 6 12.42 15.64 9.82
CA ALA A 6 11.57 15.68 11.01
C ALA A 6 11.14 17.10 11.42
N ALA A 7 11.34 18.12 10.57
CA ALA A 7 10.84 19.46 10.86
C ALA A 7 9.29 19.48 10.75
N PRO A 8 8.55 19.80 11.83
CA PRO A 8 7.10 19.87 11.78
C PRO A 8 6.66 20.96 10.80
N GLY A 9 6.02 20.57 9.70
CA GLY A 9 5.51 21.47 8.67
C GLY A 9 6.15 21.35 7.28
N ALA A 10 7.16 20.51 7.09
CA ALA A 10 7.64 20.19 5.74
C ALA A 10 6.60 19.38 4.98
N GLN A 11 5.89 20.02 4.04
CA GLN A 11 4.98 19.33 3.12
C GLN A 11 5.81 18.54 2.12
N ILE A 12 5.95 17.24 2.36
CA ILE A 12 6.56 16.32 1.39
C ILE A 12 5.44 15.86 0.45
N GLU A 13 5.58 16.18 -0.84
CA GLU A 13 4.67 15.69 -1.87
C GLU A 13 4.94 14.21 -2.14
N LEU A 14 4.24 13.33 -1.42
CA LEU A 14 4.42 11.87 -1.48
C LEU A 14 4.39 11.30 -2.90
N ALA A 15 3.65 11.94 -3.81
CA ALA A 15 3.52 11.53 -5.21
C ALA A 15 4.82 11.69 -6.03
N THR A 16 5.80 12.45 -5.53
CA THR A 16 7.07 12.74 -6.23
C THR A 16 8.21 11.85 -5.78
N LEU A 17 8.03 11.07 -4.71
CA LEU A 17 9.07 10.23 -4.13
C LEU A 17 9.17 8.88 -4.85
N GLY A 18 10.40 8.37 -4.95
CA GLY A 18 10.64 7.01 -5.38
C GLY A 18 10.27 5.98 -4.30
N GLU A 19 10.11 4.72 -4.71
CA GLU A 19 9.75 3.61 -3.81
C GLU A 19 10.72 3.46 -2.64
N ALA A 20 12.03 3.57 -2.90
CA ALA A 20 13.05 3.44 -1.87
C ALA A 20 12.96 4.55 -0.81
N GLU A 21 12.62 5.78 -1.23
CA GLU A 21 12.47 6.93 -0.34
C GLU A 21 11.21 6.80 0.52
N LEU A 22 10.09 6.39 -0.10
CA LEU A 22 8.83 6.10 0.61
C LEU A 22 9.03 5.00 1.67
N LEU A 23 9.75 3.94 1.34
CA LEU A 23 10.07 2.86 2.29
C LEU A 23 10.96 3.35 3.43
N ALA A 24 11.97 4.16 3.14
CA ALA A 24 12.84 4.74 4.18
C ALA A 24 12.03 5.63 5.14
N MET A 25 11.15 6.47 4.61
CA MET A 25 10.26 7.32 5.42
C MET A 25 9.30 6.49 6.28
N ALA A 26 8.62 5.49 5.69
CA ALA A 26 7.69 4.65 6.44
C ALA A 26 8.40 3.86 7.56
N ARG A 27 9.64 3.41 7.34
CA ARG A 27 10.44 2.69 8.34
C ARG A 27 10.99 3.59 9.45
N ALA A 28 11.14 4.89 9.20
CA ALA A 28 11.55 5.86 10.20
C ALA A 28 10.42 6.22 11.18
N GLN A 29 9.17 5.93 10.82
CA GLN A 29 8.00 6.17 11.67
C GLN A 29 7.79 5.00 12.66
N PRO A 30 7.19 5.26 13.84
CA PRO A 30 6.73 4.20 14.73
C PRO A 30 5.79 3.22 14.02
N ARG A 31 5.93 1.93 14.30
CA ARG A 31 5.07 0.90 13.71
C ARG A 31 3.66 1.01 14.30
N PRO A 32 2.60 0.93 13.48
CA PRO A 32 1.24 0.85 13.99
C PRO A 32 1.03 -0.46 14.76
N GLU A 33 0.32 -0.40 15.88
CA GLU A 33 -0.04 -1.60 16.66
C GLU A 33 -1.07 -2.47 15.94
N HIS A 34 -1.91 -1.86 15.10
CA HIS A 34 -2.96 -2.55 14.36
C HIS A 34 -3.15 -1.93 12.97
N VAL A 35 -3.28 -2.78 11.96
CA VAL A 35 -3.54 -2.39 10.57
C VAL A 35 -4.76 -3.14 10.06
N ALA A 36 -5.75 -2.41 9.54
CA ALA A 36 -6.89 -2.98 8.85
C ALA A 36 -6.83 -2.61 7.36
N ILE A 37 -7.01 -3.60 6.48
CA ILE A 37 -6.94 -3.44 5.03
C ILE A 37 -8.28 -3.80 4.42
N ILE A 38 -8.87 -2.89 3.63
CA ILE A 38 -10.07 -3.18 2.82
C ILE A 38 -9.63 -3.66 1.44
N MET A 39 -9.84 -4.93 1.15
CA MET A 39 -9.50 -5.52 -0.14
C MET A 39 -10.61 -5.29 -1.19
N ASP A 40 -10.71 -4.06 -1.71
CA ASP A 40 -11.62 -3.74 -2.83
C ASP A 40 -11.00 -4.09 -4.20
N GLY A 41 -11.84 -4.20 -5.22
CA GLY A 41 -11.42 -4.25 -6.62
C GLY A 41 -11.26 -5.64 -7.21
N ASN A 42 -11.36 -6.72 -6.41
CA ASN A 42 -11.27 -8.11 -6.87
C ASN A 42 -12.23 -8.43 -8.03
N GLY A 43 -13.48 -7.95 -7.94
CA GLY A 43 -14.46 -8.11 -9.01
C GLY A 43 -14.06 -7.37 -10.30
N ARG A 44 -13.58 -6.12 -10.18
CA ARG A 44 -13.11 -5.33 -11.34
C ARG A 44 -11.85 -5.96 -11.95
N TRP A 45 -10.95 -6.48 -11.12
CA TRP A 45 -9.74 -7.21 -11.54
C TRP A 45 -10.09 -8.43 -12.41
N ALA A 46 -11.13 -9.19 -12.04
CA ALA A 46 -11.58 -10.35 -12.81
C ALA A 46 -12.24 -9.92 -14.12
N THR A 47 -13.14 -8.93 -14.08
CA THR A 47 -13.84 -8.42 -15.28
C THR A 47 -12.86 -7.89 -16.33
N ARG A 48 -11.82 -7.14 -15.95
CA ARG A 48 -10.79 -6.64 -16.89
C ARG A 48 -10.01 -7.75 -17.59
N ARG A 49 -10.04 -8.97 -17.05
CA ARG A 49 -9.36 -10.16 -17.61
C ARG A 49 -10.32 -11.13 -18.29
N GLY A 50 -11.59 -10.76 -18.46
CA GLY A 50 -12.62 -11.65 -19.02
C GLY A 50 -12.94 -12.86 -18.12
N LEU A 51 -12.65 -12.78 -16.82
CA LEU A 51 -12.86 -13.88 -15.87
C LEU A 51 -14.16 -13.70 -15.08
N PRO A 52 -14.80 -14.80 -14.61
CA PRO A 52 -15.89 -14.73 -13.66
C PRO A 52 -15.47 -14.03 -12.35
N ARG A 53 -16.37 -13.26 -11.73
CA ARG A 53 -16.08 -12.50 -10.49
C ARG A 53 -15.54 -13.38 -9.34
N VAL A 54 -15.98 -14.64 -9.25
CA VAL A 54 -15.50 -15.62 -8.27
C VAL A 54 -13.99 -15.86 -8.37
N ALA A 55 -13.40 -15.76 -9.57
CA ALA A 55 -11.96 -15.88 -9.75
C ALA A 55 -11.22 -14.74 -9.05
N GLY A 56 -11.75 -13.51 -9.12
CA GLY A 56 -11.20 -12.36 -8.39
C GLY A 56 -11.26 -12.55 -6.88
N HIS A 57 -12.32 -13.15 -6.34
CA HIS A 57 -12.39 -13.47 -4.92
C HIS A 57 -11.33 -14.50 -4.51
N ARG A 58 -11.10 -15.54 -5.33
CA ARG A 58 -10.04 -16.53 -5.07
C ARG A 58 -8.65 -15.89 -5.07
N GLU A 59 -8.38 -14.99 -6.01
CA GLU A 59 -7.11 -14.24 -6.03
C GLU A 59 -6.98 -13.31 -4.83
N GLY A 60 -8.05 -12.61 -4.45
CA GLY A 60 -8.06 -11.78 -3.24
C GLY A 60 -7.72 -12.56 -1.97
N VAL A 61 -8.21 -13.81 -1.84
CA VAL A 61 -7.85 -14.69 -0.71
C VAL A 61 -6.37 -15.09 -0.75
N LYS A 62 -5.81 -15.38 -1.93
CA LYS A 62 -4.37 -15.70 -2.06
C LYS A 62 -3.51 -14.50 -1.65
N THR A 63 -3.88 -13.29 -2.07
CA THR A 63 -3.18 -12.06 -1.70
C THR A 63 -3.27 -11.77 -0.20
N ALA A 64 -4.45 -11.96 0.41
CA ALA A 64 -4.60 -11.81 1.86
C ALA A 64 -3.62 -12.71 2.62
N ARG A 65 -3.52 -13.99 2.19
CA ARG A 65 -2.62 -14.97 2.80
C ARG A 65 -1.13 -14.65 2.65
N SER A 66 -0.74 -13.86 1.65
CA SER A 66 0.66 -13.43 1.50
C SER A 66 1.02 -12.19 2.32
N ILE A 67 0.01 -11.45 2.78
CA ILE A 67 0.19 -10.21 3.56
C ILE A 67 0.25 -10.52 5.07
N VAL A 68 -0.49 -11.54 5.52
CA VAL A 68 -0.58 -11.95 6.93
C VAL A 68 0.48 -12.97 7.33
#